data_AF-A6T431-F1
#
_entry.id   AF-A6T431-F1
#
_cell.length_a   1.000
_cell.length_b   1.000
_cell.length_c   1.000
_cell.angle_alpha   90.00
_cell.angle_beta   90.00
_cell.angle_gamma   90.00
#
_symmetry.space_group_name_H-M   'P 1'
#
loop_
_entity.id
_entity.type
_entity.pdbx_description
1 polymer ?
#
loop_
_entity_poly.entity_id
_entity_poly.type
_entity_poly.pdbx_seq_one_letter_code
_entity_poly.pdbx_strand_id
1 'polypeptide(L)'
;MTTSLMLDPNALLKPLNGYIVEDLTNADIAATGAIAASILGDLAAPVLKMLSVAGDSADDISLEFFPDPDDESTPGTLIFWPATRTSLKSSYDDAYQAEYSLRLAVFLSERDDSDVIYPAGFSMVLKLNESACELVKNLPPAVFERLEFQMKGGPLPGGFEFLDDSEHIPVLPNMRRQFLKAITRAHSVTAKKRSKEFEAVMVHYIWDNTEPQAHFEAVLSTLATLFVAIHHQSKL
;
A
#
# COMPACT_ATOMS: atom_id res chain seq x y z
N MET A 1 -13.95 -6.31 25.44
CA MET A 1 -13.99 -6.90 24.09
C MET A 1 -14.48 -5.82 23.14
N THR A 2 -13.57 -5.05 22.56
CA THR A 2 -13.91 -4.12 21.48
C THR A 2 -13.99 -4.95 20.21
N THR A 3 -15.18 -5.06 19.63
CA THR A 3 -15.36 -5.52 18.25
C THR A 3 -14.38 -4.75 17.37
N SER A 4 -13.35 -5.43 16.87
CA SER A 4 -12.63 -4.95 15.70
C SER A 4 -13.72 -4.69 14.65
N LEU A 5 -13.78 -3.47 14.10
CA LEU A 5 -14.50 -3.25 12.86
C LEU A 5 -13.81 -4.18 11.85
N MET A 6 -14.37 -5.37 11.63
CA MET A 6 -13.93 -6.19 10.52
C MET A 6 -14.35 -5.44 9.26
N LEU A 7 -13.37 -5.11 8.43
CA LEU A 7 -13.59 -4.45 7.17
C LEU A 7 -14.15 -5.51 6.21
N ASP A 8 -15.31 -5.23 5.64
CA ASP A 8 -15.86 -6.03 4.56
C ASP A 8 -15.47 -5.39 3.22
N PRO A 9 -14.38 -5.82 2.55
CA PRO A 9 -13.93 -5.22 1.30
C PRO A 9 -15.02 -5.22 0.21
N ASN A 10 -15.90 -6.22 0.18
CA ASN A 10 -17.04 -6.24 -0.74
C ASN A 10 -18.07 -5.16 -0.42
N ALA A 11 -18.37 -4.95 0.86
CA ALA A 11 -19.27 -3.86 1.27
C ALA A 11 -18.66 -2.49 0.96
N LEU A 12 -17.35 -2.33 1.13
CA LEU A 12 -16.62 -1.11 0.80
C LEU A 12 -16.66 -0.78 -0.69
N LEU A 13 -16.60 -1.78 -1.57
CA LEU A 13 -16.64 -1.58 -3.03
C LEU A 13 -18.04 -1.49 -3.63
N LYS A 14 -19.08 -1.85 -2.87
CA LYS A 14 -20.47 -1.78 -3.34
C LYS A 14 -20.86 -0.44 -4.00
N PRO A 15 -20.39 0.74 -3.52
CA PRO A 15 -20.65 2.01 -4.18
C PRO A 15 -20.09 2.11 -5.61
N LEU A 16 -19.05 1.33 -5.96
CA LEU A 16 -18.37 1.37 -7.25
C LEU A 16 -18.96 0.43 -8.31
N ASN A 17 -19.84 -0.50 -7.94
CA ASN A 17 -20.44 -1.47 -8.87
C ASN A 17 -21.27 -0.85 -10.00
N GLY A 18 -21.65 0.43 -9.91
CA GLY A 18 -22.37 1.16 -10.95
C GLY A 18 -21.47 1.93 -11.92
N TYR A 19 -20.15 1.95 -11.67
CA TYR A 19 -19.17 2.69 -12.44
C TYR A 19 -18.39 1.70 -13.32
N ILE A 20 -18.84 1.54 -14.56
CA ILE A 20 -18.09 0.84 -15.61
C ILE A 20 -17.44 1.91 -16.47
N VAL A 21 -16.11 1.87 -16.59
CA VAL A 21 -15.38 2.80 -17.47
C VAL A 21 -15.46 2.25 -18.90
N GLU A 22 -16.43 2.71 -19.68
CA GLU A 22 -16.47 2.48 -21.14
C GLU A 22 -15.80 3.63 -21.93
N ASP A 23 -15.85 4.86 -21.40
CA ASP A 23 -15.25 6.08 -21.96
C ASP A 23 -15.15 7.16 -20.87
N LEU A 24 -13.93 7.62 -20.52
CA LEU A 24 -13.69 8.63 -19.49
C LEU A 24 -14.37 9.98 -19.77
N THR A 25 -14.71 10.29 -21.02
CA THR A 25 -15.32 11.58 -21.37
C THR A 25 -16.71 11.78 -20.75
N ASN A 26 -17.36 10.70 -20.30
CA ASN A 26 -18.66 10.74 -19.62
C ASN A 26 -18.59 10.35 -18.14
N ALA A 27 -17.40 10.02 -17.62
CA ALA A 27 -17.22 9.69 -16.22
C ALA A 27 -17.32 10.97 -15.36
N ASP A 28 -18.12 10.94 -14.31
CA ASP A 28 -18.09 11.99 -13.29
C ASP A 28 -16.87 11.77 -12.39
N ILE A 29 -15.69 12.20 -12.87
CA ILE A 29 -14.39 12.05 -12.21
C ILE A 29 -14.44 12.63 -10.78
N ALA A 30 -15.17 13.72 -10.57
CA ALA A 30 -15.32 14.33 -9.26
C ALA A 30 -16.14 13.44 -8.31
N ALA A 31 -17.26 12.88 -8.76
CA ALA A 31 -18.06 11.95 -7.96
C ALA A 31 -17.29 10.66 -7.65
N THR A 32 -16.62 10.07 -8.66
CA THR A 32 -15.83 8.86 -8.50
C THR A 32 -14.66 9.08 -7.53
N GLY A 33 -13.94 10.20 -7.65
CA GLY A 33 -12.87 10.58 -6.73
C GLY A 33 -13.37 10.77 -5.29
N ALA A 34 -14.55 11.38 -5.11
CA ALA A 34 -15.16 11.53 -3.78
C ALA A 34 -15.55 10.18 -3.15
N ILE A 35 -16.08 9.25 -3.94
CA ILE A 35 -16.39 7.89 -3.48
C ILE A 35 -15.11 7.15 -3.08
N ALA A 36 -14.08 7.20 -3.93
CA ALA A 36 -12.78 6.59 -3.64
C ALA A 36 -12.17 7.16 -2.35
N ALA A 37 -12.18 8.49 -2.18
CA ALA A 37 -11.69 9.14 -0.96
C ALA A 37 -12.44 8.66 0.30
N SER A 38 -13.76 8.49 0.22
CA SER A 38 -14.56 7.95 1.33
C SER A 38 -14.18 6.51 1.67
N ILE A 39 -14.10 5.63 0.67
CA ILE A 39 -13.72 4.21 0.85
C ILE A 39 -12.32 4.10 1.46
N LEU A 40 -11.36 4.88 0.95
CA LEU A 40 -9.99 4.89 1.46
C LEU A 40 -9.90 5.48 2.86
N GLY A 41 -10.77 6.44 3.20
CA GLY A 41 -10.91 6.95 4.57
C GLY A 41 -11.32 5.88 5.57
N ASP A 42 -12.25 4.99 5.21
CA ASP A 42 -12.62 3.84 6.05
C ASP A 42 -11.46 2.84 6.21
N LEU A 43 -10.68 2.61 5.13
CA LEU A 43 -9.46 1.80 5.16
C LEU A 43 -8.31 2.44 5.94
N ALA A 44 -8.32 3.74 6.13
CA ALA A 44 -7.31 4.47 6.89
C ALA A 44 -7.41 4.23 8.40
N ALA A 45 -8.63 4.01 8.91
CA ALA A 45 -8.90 3.97 10.35
C ALA A 45 -8.09 2.89 11.11
N PRO A 46 -7.91 1.65 10.60
CA PRO A 46 -7.04 0.66 11.23
C PRO A 46 -5.57 1.11 11.31
N VAL A 47 -5.04 1.74 10.26
CA VAL A 47 -3.65 2.22 10.21
C VAL A 47 -3.42 3.29 11.26
N LEU A 48 -4.31 4.29 11.32
CA LEU A 48 -4.27 5.37 12.30
C LEU A 48 -4.36 4.84 13.74
N LYS A 49 -5.19 3.82 13.97
CA LYS A 49 -5.29 3.16 15.28
C LYS A 49 -3.99 2.46 15.66
N MET A 50 -3.30 1.78 14.73
CA MET A 50 -2.03 1.12 15.01
C MET A 50 -0.92 2.13 15.34
N LEU A 51 -0.83 3.24 14.59
CA LEU A 51 0.09 4.35 14.89
C LEU A 51 -0.14 4.90 16.31
N SER A 52 -1.40 5.15 16.66
CA SER A 52 -1.76 5.64 18.01
C SER A 52 -1.35 4.66 19.12
N VAL A 53 -1.52 3.35 18.91
CA VAL A 53 -1.12 2.32 19.89
C VAL A 53 0.40 2.23 20.04
N ALA A 54 1.17 2.50 18.97
CA ALA A 54 2.62 2.52 19.03
C ALA A 54 3.20 3.75 19.74
N GLY A 55 2.36 4.74 20.09
CA GLY A 55 2.76 5.97 20.75
C GLY A 55 3.38 7.00 19.81
N ASP A 56 3.16 6.87 18.51
CA ASP A 56 3.60 7.85 17.52
C ASP A 56 2.67 9.06 17.48
N SER A 57 3.22 10.28 17.32
CA SER A 57 2.41 11.49 17.21
C SER A 57 1.69 11.53 15.87
N ALA A 58 0.43 11.95 15.88
CA ALA A 58 -0.32 12.26 14.67
C ALA A 58 0.34 13.39 13.85
N ASP A 59 1.17 14.23 14.49
CA ASP A 59 1.92 15.29 13.82
C ASP A 59 3.13 14.74 13.03
N ASP A 60 3.55 13.50 13.28
CA ASP A 60 4.74 12.90 12.65
C ASP A 60 4.41 12.14 11.36
N ILE A 61 3.12 11.89 11.09
CA ILE A 61 2.62 11.22 9.89
C ILE A 61 1.59 12.11 9.19
N SER A 62 1.87 12.43 7.94
CA SER A 62 0.90 13.06 7.05
C SER A 62 0.01 12.00 6.39
N LEU A 63 -1.24 12.38 6.16
CA LEU A 63 -2.25 11.58 5.46
C LEU A 63 -3.03 12.48 4.51
N GLU A 64 -3.07 12.13 3.23
CA GLU A 64 -3.80 12.90 2.21
C GLU A 64 -4.24 12.00 1.06
N PHE A 65 -5.43 12.29 0.52
CA PHE A 65 -5.94 11.68 -0.70
C PHE A 65 -5.54 12.53 -1.89
N PHE A 66 -4.82 11.93 -2.83
CA PHE A 66 -4.43 12.56 -4.08
C PHE A 66 -5.30 12.01 -5.21
N PRO A 67 -6.20 12.82 -5.80
CA PRO A 67 -6.95 12.40 -6.98
C PRO A 67 -6.00 12.21 -8.16
N ASP A 68 -6.25 11.19 -8.97
CA ASP A 68 -5.53 10.97 -10.21
C ASP A 68 -6.53 11.09 -11.38
N PRO A 69 -6.64 12.27 -12.01
CA PRO A 69 -7.57 12.47 -13.11
C PRO A 69 -7.06 11.87 -14.43
N ASP A 70 -5.78 11.48 -14.49
CA ASP A 70 -5.13 11.00 -15.70
C ASP A 70 -5.04 9.45 -15.74
N ASP A 71 -5.25 8.75 -14.62
CA ASP A 71 -5.42 7.30 -14.55
C ASP A 71 -6.89 6.90 -14.62
N GLU A 72 -7.28 6.32 -15.77
CA GLU A 72 -8.67 5.95 -16.05
C GLU A 72 -9.20 4.84 -15.14
N SER A 73 -8.30 4.05 -14.56
CA SER A 73 -8.61 2.88 -13.74
C SER A 73 -8.54 3.17 -12.24
N THR A 74 -7.76 4.18 -11.83
CA THR A 74 -7.49 4.50 -10.42
C THR A 74 -7.87 5.95 -10.10
N PRO A 75 -9.05 6.23 -9.50
CA PRO A 75 -9.53 7.59 -9.28
C PRO A 75 -8.68 8.44 -8.31
N GLY A 76 -7.78 7.79 -7.59
CA GLY A 76 -6.84 8.44 -6.69
C GLY A 76 -6.26 7.50 -5.65
N THR A 77 -5.27 8.01 -4.93
CA THR A 77 -4.51 7.25 -3.93
C THR A 77 -4.48 8.01 -2.60
N LEU A 78 -4.80 7.31 -1.52
CA LEU A 78 -4.57 7.78 -0.16
C LEU A 78 -3.15 7.39 0.27
N ILE A 79 -2.34 8.36 0.67
CA ILE A 79 -0.94 8.13 1.04
C ILE A 79 -0.73 8.47 2.52
N PHE A 80 -0.04 7.59 3.25
CA PHE A 80 0.56 7.85 4.55
C PHE A 80 2.06 8.01 4.36
N TRP A 81 2.64 9.06 4.91
CA TRP A 81 4.08 9.30 4.84
C TRP A 81 4.58 10.08 6.07
N PRO A 82 5.86 9.97 6.45
CA PRO A 82 6.41 10.82 7.50
C PRO A 82 6.22 12.30 7.16
N ALA A 83 5.78 13.10 8.14
CA ALA A 83 5.45 14.52 7.99
C ALA A 83 6.68 15.43 7.82
N THR A 84 7.74 14.92 7.22
CA THR A 84 8.91 15.69 6.77
C THR A 84 8.52 16.47 5.52
N ARG A 85 8.04 17.71 5.69
CA ARG A 85 7.89 18.64 4.57
C ARG A 85 9.26 19.02 4.03
N THR A 86 9.53 18.64 2.79
CA THR A 86 10.75 19.01 2.06
C THR A 86 10.46 19.97 0.91
N SER A 87 9.26 19.87 0.33
CA SER A 87 8.73 20.74 -0.70
C SER A 87 7.96 21.89 -0.08
N LEU A 88 8.33 23.11 -0.46
CA LEU A 88 7.60 24.32 -0.08
C LEU A 88 6.30 24.49 -0.88
N LYS A 89 6.05 23.65 -1.89
CA LYS A 89 5.05 23.93 -2.94
C LYS A 89 4.02 22.80 -3.16
N SER A 90 4.30 21.57 -2.77
CA SER A 90 3.46 20.43 -3.13
C SER A 90 3.54 19.32 -2.09
N SER A 91 2.44 19.04 -1.39
CA SER A 91 2.33 17.87 -0.51
C SER A 91 2.37 16.55 -1.30
N TYR A 92 1.95 16.59 -2.57
CA TYR A 92 2.08 15.46 -3.48
C TYR A 92 3.54 15.06 -3.69
N ASP A 93 4.43 16.03 -3.97
CA ASP A 93 5.85 15.74 -4.16
C ASP A 93 6.47 15.18 -2.87
N ASP A 94 6.12 15.76 -1.72
CA ASP A 94 6.55 15.26 -0.41
C ASP A 94 6.11 13.81 -0.18
N ALA A 95 4.86 13.48 -0.48
CA ALA A 95 4.32 12.13 -0.32
C ALA A 95 4.99 11.13 -1.27
N TYR A 96 5.26 11.52 -2.51
CA TYR A 96 5.84 10.63 -3.52
C TYR A 96 7.34 10.37 -3.36
N GLN A 97 8.05 11.36 -2.81
CA GLN A 97 9.49 11.32 -2.53
C GLN A 97 9.82 10.91 -1.10
N ALA A 98 8.80 10.70 -0.25
CA ALA A 98 8.98 10.26 1.13
C ALA A 98 9.83 8.99 1.21
N GLU A 99 10.64 8.90 2.26
CA GLU A 99 11.54 7.75 2.45
C GLU A 99 10.79 6.43 2.51
N TYR A 100 9.64 6.44 3.16
CA TYR A 100 8.70 5.35 3.16
C TYR A 100 7.28 5.90 3.07
N SER A 101 6.40 5.17 2.37
CA SER A 101 4.98 5.51 2.30
C SER A 101 4.12 4.26 2.25
N LEU A 102 2.97 4.30 2.91
CA LEU A 102 1.89 3.33 2.70
C LEU A 102 0.84 3.97 1.81
N ARG A 103 0.56 3.35 0.67
CA ARG A 103 -0.35 3.85 -0.37
C ARG A 103 -1.52 2.90 -0.49
N LEU A 104 -2.73 3.45 -0.43
CA LEU A 104 -3.97 2.70 -0.58
C LEU A 104 -4.73 3.31 -1.75
N ALA A 105 -5.09 2.48 -2.72
CA ALA A 105 -5.86 2.89 -3.88
C ALA A 105 -7.03 1.93 -4.10
N VAL A 106 -8.08 2.44 -4.74
CA VAL A 106 -9.20 1.65 -5.25
C VAL A 106 -9.14 1.76 -6.76
N PHE A 107 -9.26 0.65 -7.47
CA PHE A 107 -9.40 0.66 -8.93
C PHE A 107 -10.83 0.33 -9.32
N LEU A 108 -11.29 0.95 -10.40
CA LEU A 108 -12.64 0.82 -10.94
C LEU A 108 -12.80 -0.49 -11.72
N SER A 109 -14.04 -0.80 -12.08
CA SER A 109 -14.31 -1.92 -12.98
C SER A 109 -13.86 -1.55 -14.39
N GLU A 110 -12.98 -2.35 -14.97
CA GLU A 110 -12.41 -2.15 -16.30
C GLU A 110 -13.01 -3.14 -17.30
N ARG A 111 -13.34 -2.69 -18.51
CA ARG A 111 -13.70 -3.58 -19.62
C ARG A 111 -12.49 -3.75 -20.53
N ASP A 112 -12.10 -5.00 -20.73
CA ASP A 112 -11.06 -5.37 -21.71
C ASP A 112 -11.66 -5.51 -23.12
N ASP A 113 -10.78 -5.54 -24.13
CA ASP A 113 -11.08 -5.65 -25.56
C ASP A 113 -11.97 -6.86 -25.92
N SER A 114 -12.07 -7.85 -25.03
CA SER A 114 -12.87 -9.07 -25.19
C SER A 114 -14.26 -8.99 -24.54
N ASP A 115 -14.76 -7.79 -24.18
CA ASP A 115 -16.01 -7.57 -23.44
C ASP A 115 -16.06 -8.21 -22.03
N VAL A 116 -14.90 -8.60 -21.50
CA VAL A 116 -14.76 -9.09 -20.13
C VAL A 116 -14.68 -7.89 -19.19
N ILE A 117 -15.53 -7.87 -18.16
CA ILE A 117 -15.52 -6.83 -17.12
C ILE A 117 -14.76 -7.37 -15.91
N TYR A 118 -13.61 -6.75 -15.61
CA TYR A 118 -12.91 -6.96 -14.35
C TYR A 118 -13.61 -6.16 -13.25
N PRO A 119 -13.88 -6.76 -12.08
CA PRO A 119 -14.54 -6.06 -10.99
C PRO A 119 -13.60 -5.01 -10.37
N ALA A 120 -14.18 -3.97 -9.77
CA ALA A 120 -13.44 -3.04 -8.92
C ALA A 120 -12.70 -3.77 -7.78
N GLY A 121 -11.62 -3.17 -7.30
CA GLY A 121 -10.76 -3.78 -6.29
C GLY A 121 -9.82 -2.80 -5.61
N PHE A 122 -8.84 -3.33 -4.89
CA PHE A 122 -7.91 -2.54 -4.08
C PHE A 122 -6.45 -2.78 -4.45
N SER A 123 -5.65 -1.72 -4.42
CA SER A 123 -4.20 -1.79 -4.39
C SER A 123 -3.67 -1.27 -3.05
N MET A 124 -2.75 -2.01 -2.43
CA MET A 124 -2.02 -1.57 -1.25
C MET A 124 -0.52 -1.69 -1.48
N VAL A 125 0.20 -0.58 -1.34
CA VAL A 125 1.64 -0.53 -1.61
C VAL A 125 2.38 0.06 -0.42
N LEU A 126 3.31 -0.69 0.17
CA LEU A 126 4.37 -0.14 1.02
C LEU A 126 5.59 0.15 0.15
N LYS A 127 5.88 1.43 -0.11
CA LYS A 127 7.04 1.89 -0.88
C LYS A 127 8.17 2.29 0.05
N LEU A 128 9.39 1.85 -0.26
CA LEU A 128 10.61 2.09 0.51
C LEU A 128 11.71 2.62 -0.40
N ASN A 129 12.26 3.79 -0.11
CA ASN A 129 13.48 4.26 -0.75
C ASN A 129 14.74 3.62 -0.12
N GLU A 130 15.92 4.06 -0.57
CA GLU A 130 17.19 3.55 -0.07
C GLU A 130 17.37 3.72 1.46
N SER A 131 17.10 4.91 2.01
CA SER A 131 17.18 5.16 3.46
C SER A 131 16.22 4.27 4.26
N ALA A 132 14.98 4.12 3.80
CA ALA A 132 14.00 3.28 4.46
C ALA A 132 14.34 1.79 4.41
N CYS A 133 15.02 1.34 3.34
CA CYS A 133 15.55 -0.02 3.27
C CYS A 133 16.59 -0.29 4.37
N GLU A 134 17.40 0.71 4.75
CA GLU A 134 18.32 0.60 5.90
C GLU A 134 17.57 0.51 7.23
N LEU A 135 16.48 1.27 7.41
CA LEU A 135 15.63 1.15 8.59
C LEU A 135 15.09 -0.28 8.74
N VAL A 136 14.61 -0.88 7.64
CA VAL A 136 14.08 -2.25 7.64
C VAL A 136 15.13 -3.28 8.06
N LYS A 137 16.40 -3.11 7.64
CA LYS A 137 17.50 -4.01 8.05
C LYS A 137 17.73 -4.00 9.56
N ASN A 138 17.46 -2.87 10.21
CA ASN A 138 17.67 -2.65 11.64
C ASN A 138 16.44 -2.98 12.51
N LEU A 139 15.29 -3.32 11.89
CA LEU A 139 14.10 -3.69 12.66
C LEU A 139 14.33 -4.94 13.53
N PRO A 140 13.77 -4.96 14.76
CA PRO A 140 13.85 -6.12 15.65
C PRO A 140 13.26 -7.39 15.00
N PRO A 141 13.87 -8.58 15.20
CA PRO A 141 13.35 -9.85 14.67
C PRO A 141 11.89 -10.12 15.06
N ALA A 142 11.50 -9.70 16.28
CA ALA A 142 10.15 -9.85 16.81
C ALA A 142 9.06 -9.20 15.95
N VAL A 143 9.39 -8.14 15.20
CA VAL A 143 8.46 -7.52 14.24
C VAL A 143 8.09 -8.54 13.16
N PHE A 144 9.09 -9.15 12.53
CA PHE A 144 8.87 -10.13 11.47
C PHE A 144 8.25 -11.42 11.98
N GLU A 145 8.60 -11.87 13.19
CA GLU A 145 7.97 -13.04 13.82
C GLU A 145 6.47 -12.83 14.04
N ARG A 146 6.07 -11.61 14.45
CA ARG A 146 4.66 -11.24 14.61
C ARG A 146 3.91 -11.21 13.28
N LEU A 147 4.50 -10.61 12.25
CA LEU A 147 3.92 -10.59 10.89
C LEU A 147 3.76 -12.02 10.36
N GLU A 148 4.79 -12.84 10.52
CA GLU A 148 4.73 -14.24 10.16
C GLU A 148 3.64 -14.98 10.92
N PHE A 149 3.47 -14.75 12.23
CA PHE A 149 2.38 -15.37 12.99
C PHE A 149 1.00 -14.97 12.47
N GLN A 150 0.81 -13.71 12.08
CA GLN A 150 -0.45 -13.22 11.49
C GLN A 150 -0.76 -13.91 10.15
N MET A 151 0.26 -14.28 9.37
CA MET A 151 0.09 -14.93 8.07
C MET A 151 0.24 -16.47 8.11
N LYS A 152 0.86 -17.05 9.15
CA LYS A 152 1.21 -18.49 9.27
C LYS A 152 0.00 -19.44 9.32
N GLY A 153 -1.23 -18.93 9.29
CA GLY A 153 -2.44 -19.73 9.20
C GLY A 153 -2.81 -20.19 7.78
N GLY A 154 -2.13 -19.73 6.72
CA GLY A 154 -2.44 -20.11 5.34
C GLY A 154 -1.35 -19.75 4.33
N PRO A 155 -1.47 -20.18 3.06
CA PRO A 155 -0.67 -19.62 1.98
C PRO A 155 -0.93 -18.11 1.89
N LEU A 156 0.09 -17.36 1.45
CA LEU A 156 -0.11 -15.97 1.12
C LEU A 156 -1.10 -15.84 -0.03
N PRO A 157 -1.97 -14.82 0.00
CA PRO A 157 -2.85 -14.55 -1.13
C PRO A 157 -2.03 -14.31 -2.41
N GLY A 158 -2.61 -14.62 -3.56
CA GLY A 158 -2.10 -14.16 -4.84
C GLY A 158 -2.01 -12.63 -4.87
N GLY A 159 -1.16 -12.09 -5.75
CA GLY A 159 -0.98 -10.64 -5.86
C GLY A 159 -0.24 -9.96 -4.69
N PHE A 160 0.12 -10.67 -3.61
CA PHE A 160 1.03 -10.15 -2.57
C PHE A 160 2.49 -10.39 -2.96
N GLU A 161 3.17 -9.33 -3.37
CA GLU A 161 4.44 -9.41 -4.07
C GLU A 161 5.45 -8.38 -3.55
N PHE A 162 6.73 -8.79 -3.53
CA PHE A 162 7.82 -7.80 -3.54
C PHE A 162 8.11 -7.43 -4.99
N LEU A 163 8.08 -6.13 -5.28
CA LEU A 163 8.56 -5.57 -6.53
C LEU A 163 9.90 -4.87 -6.26
N ASP A 164 10.94 -5.43 -6.86
CA ASP A 164 12.21 -4.78 -7.23
C ASP A 164 12.18 -4.84 -8.77
N ASP A 165 12.51 -3.76 -9.49
CA ASP A 165 12.17 -3.41 -10.90
C ASP A 165 12.30 -4.48 -12.01
N SER A 166 12.62 -5.73 -11.71
CA SER A 166 12.88 -6.80 -12.65
C SER A 166 12.19 -8.15 -12.37
N GLU A 167 11.68 -8.43 -11.17
CA GLU A 167 11.05 -9.74 -10.88
C GLU A 167 9.97 -9.68 -9.78
N HIS A 168 8.87 -10.39 -10.02
CA HIS A 168 7.84 -10.69 -9.01
C HIS A 168 8.40 -11.74 -8.03
N ILE A 169 8.61 -11.36 -6.76
CA ILE A 169 9.01 -12.31 -5.71
C ILE A 169 7.78 -12.59 -4.84
N PRO A 170 7.20 -13.80 -4.89
CA PRO A 170 6.11 -14.15 -4.00
C PRO A 170 6.64 -14.13 -2.56
N VAL A 171 5.84 -13.58 -1.66
CA VAL A 171 6.18 -13.67 -0.24
C VAL A 171 5.97 -15.13 0.19
N LEU A 172 6.84 -15.65 1.04
CA LEU A 172 6.84 -17.04 1.51
C LEU A 172 7.14 -17.07 3.03
N PRO A 173 7.11 -18.22 3.71
CA PRO A 173 7.71 -18.35 5.05
C PRO A 173 9.13 -17.76 5.11
N ASN A 174 9.49 -17.12 6.23
CA ASN A 174 10.72 -16.32 6.43
C ASN A 174 10.66 -14.90 5.83
N MET A 175 9.69 -14.09 6.25
CA MET A 175 9.47 -12.72 5.73
C MET A 175 10.72 -11.86 5.88
N ARG A 176 11.40 -11.94 7.03
CA ARG A 176 12.64 -11.18 7.27
C ARG A 176 13.69 -11.48 6.21
N ARG A 177 13.92 -12.76 5.90
CA ARG A 177 14.94 -13.18 4.94
C ARG A 177 14.61 -12.67 3.53
N GLN A 178 13.34 -12.64 3.16
CA GLN A 178 12.91 -12.17 1.84
C GLN A 178 13.00 -10.66 1.70
N PHE A 179 12.58 -9.90 2.73
CA PHE A 179 12.82 -8.46 2.77
C PHE A 179 14.29 -8.12 2.59
N LEU A 180 15.17 -8.77 3.36
CA LEU A 180 16.61 -8.56 3.23
C LEU A 180 17.13 -8.96 1.84
N LYS A 181 16.59 -10.02 1.23
CA LYS A 181 16.96 -10.46 -0.11
C LYS A 181 16.50 -9.46 -1.18
N ALA A 182 15.27 -8.96 -1.10
CA ALA A 182 14.72 -7.96 -2.00
C ALA A 182 15.53 -6.66 -1.94
N ILE A 183 15.79 -6.16 -0.73
CA ILE A 183 16.63 -4.97 -0.53
C ILE A 183 18.04 -5.18 -1.10
N THR A 184 18.69 -6.31 -0.78
CA THR A 184 20.04 -6.61 -1.29
C THR A 184 20.09 -6.63 -2.82
N ARG A 185 19.04 -7.16 -3.47
CA ARG A 185 18.92 -7.19 -4.93
C ARG A 185 18.72 -5.79 -5.50
N ALA A 186 17.83 -4.99 -4.94
CA ALA A 186 17.55 -3.64 -5.38
C ALA A 186 18.82 -2.79 -5.40
N HIS A 187 19.60 -2.78 -4.30
CA HIS A 187 20.89 -2.08 -4.28
C HIS A 187 21.87 -2.60 -5.34
N SER A 188 21.90 -3.92 -5.61
CA SER A 188 22.75 -4.50 -6.64
C SER A 188 22.36 -4.07 -8.05
N VAL A 189 21.06 -3.95 -8.33
CA VAL A 189 20.52 -3.49 -9.61
C VAL A 189 20.84 -2.00 -9.79
N THR A 190 20.60 -1.16 -8.78
CA THR A 190 20.93 0.28 -8.80
C THR A 190 22.43 0.51 -9.03
N ALA A 191 23.30 -0.29 -8.42
CA ALA A 191 24.75 -0.19 -8.64
C ALA A 191 25.16 -0.54 -10.09
N LYS A 192 24.37 -1.35 -10.81
CA LYS A 192 24.62 -1.77 -12.20
C LYS A 192 23.99 -0.83 -13.23
N LYS A 193 22.75 -0.35 -12.98
CA LYS A 193 22.08 0.65 -13.81
C LYS A 193 22.90 1.95 -13.67
N ARG A 194 23.49 2.43 -14.76
CA ARG A 194 24.33 3.65 -14.77
C ARG A 194 23.59 4.93 -14.32
N SER A 195 22.30 4.85 -13.99
CA SER A 195 21.48 5.94 -13.46
C SER A 195 21.86 6.33 -12.03
N LYS A 196 22.46 5.45 -11.20
CA LYS A 196 22.69 5.67 -9.75
C LYS A 196 21.44 6.05 -8.93
N GLU A 197 20.26 6.09 -9.55
CA GLU A 197 19.01 6.44 -8.91
C GLU A 197 18.32 5.16 -8.43
N PHE A 198 18.07 5.08 -7.12
CA PHE A 198 17.36 3.97 -6.50
C PHE A 198 15.85 4.18 -6.68
N GLU A 199 15.19 3.32 -7.46
CA GLU A 199 13.79 3.50 -7.88
C GLU A 199 12.77 3.15 -6.77
N ALA A 200 13.15 2.31 -5.78
CA ALA A 200 12.46 1.89 -4.55
C ALA A 200 12.30 0.36 -4.44
N VAL A 201 12.05 -0.15 -3.23
CA VAL A 201 11.48 -1.49 -2.98
C VAL A 201 10.01 -1.33 -2.65
N MET A 202 9.15 -2.13 -3.27
CA MET A 202 7.71 -2.10 -3.01
C MET A 202 7.22 -3.44 -2.49
N VAL A 203 6.30 -3.40 -1.54
CA VAL A 203 5.43 -4.53 -1.18
C VAL A 203 4.04 -4.18 -1.66
N HIS A 204 3.57 -4.89 -2.67
CA HIS A 204 2.31 -4.61 -3.35
C HIS A 204 1.32 -5.73 -3.09
N TYR A 205 0.06 -5.36 -2.92
CA TYR A 205 -1.08 -6.26 -2.91
C TYR A 205 -2.17 -5.74 -3.83
N ILE A 206 -2.66 -6.59 -4.72
CA ILE A 206 -3.85 -6.34 -5.54
C ILE A 206 -4.92 -7.33 -5.11
N TRP A 207 -6.10 -6.83 -4.75
CA TRP A 207 -7.28 -7.66 -4.49
C TRP A 207 -8.33 -7.39 -5.57
N ASP A 208 -8.65 -8.41 -6.36
CA ASP A 208 -9.51 -8.35 -7.55
C ASP A 208 -10.85 -9.10 -7.36
N ASN A 209 -11.30 -9.26 -6.11
CA ASN A 209 -12.51 -9.99 -5.72
C ASN A 209 -12.51 -11.50 -6.04
N THR A 210 -11.47 -12.05 -6.66
CA THR A 210 -11.31 -13.51 -6.86
C THR A 210 -10.61 -14.18 -5.69
N GLU A 211 -9.94 -13.39 -4.84
CA GLU A 211 -9.25 -13.87 -3.67
C GLU A 211 -10.14 -14.02 -2.43
N PRO A 212 -9.83 -14.96 -1.52
CA PRO A 212 -10.56 -15.07 -0.27
C PRO A 212 -10.47 -13.77 0.55
N GLN A 213 -11.63 -13.21 0.89
CA GLN A 213 -11.79 -12.03 1.76
C GLN A 213 -10.99 -12.13 3.07
N ALA A 214 -10.76 -13.34 3.58
CA ALA A 214 -9.98 -13.60 4.80
C ALA A 214 -8.54 -13.08 4.75
N HIS A 215 -7.97 -12.84 3.56
CA HIS A 215 -6.60 -12.35 3.42
C HIS A 215 -6.50 -10.81 3.43
N PHE A 216 -7.57 -10.09 3.09
CA PHE A 216 -7.55 -8.63 2.95
C PHE A 216 -7.12 -7.93 4.25
N GLU A 217 -7.75 -8.25 5.37
CA GLU A 217 -7.42 -7.66 6.67
C GLU A 217 -6.01 -8.05 7.14
N ALA A 218 -5.60 -9.29 6.88
CA ALA A 218 -4.28 -9.78 7.24
C ALA A 218 -3.19 -9.03 6.47
N VAL A 219 -3.39 -8.75 5.18
CA VAL A 219 -2.47 -7.97 4.36
C VAL A 219 -2.43 -6.52 4.80
N LEU A 220 -3.58 -5.86 4.96
CA LEU A 220 -3.63 -4.47 5.44
C LEU A 220 -2.94 -4.34 6.81
N SER A 221 -3.23 -5.26 7.73
CA SER A 221 -2.57 -5.32 9.05
C SER A 221 -1.06 -5.51 8.92
N THR A 222 -0.61 -6.36 7.99
CA THR A 222 0.81 -6.66 7.77
C THR A 222 1.55 -5.42 7.27
N LEU A 223 1.04 -4.77 6.23
CA LEU A 223 1.62 -3.56 5.64
C LEU A 223 1.59 -2.38 6.63
N ALA A 224 0.49 -2.20 7.36
CA ALA A 224 0.37 -1.16 8.38
C ALA A 224 1.35 -1.40 9.54
N THR A 225 1.48 -2.64 10.02
CA THR A 225 2.43 -2.98 11.09
C THR A 225 3.87 -2.72 10.67
N LEU A 226 4.23 -3.04 9.41
CA LEU A 226 5.54 -2.71 8.87
C LEU A 226 5.77 -1.21 8.78
N PHE A 227 4.81 -0.46 8.24
CA PHE A 227 4.88 1.00 8.16
C PHE A 227 5.11 1.63 9.55
N VAL A 228 4.33 1.22 10.55
CA VAL A 228 4.45 1.69 11.94
C VAL A 228 5.83 1.33 12.52
N ALA A 229 6.30 0.10 12.30
CA ALA A 229 7.60 -0.33 12.81
C ALA A 229 8.76 0.47 12.21
N ILE A 230 8.71 0.76 10.89
CA ILE A 230 9.68 1.59 10.19
C ILE A 230 9.64 3.02 10.74
N HIS A 231 8.44 3.56 10.91
CA HIS A 231 8.27 4.91 11.46
C HIS A 231 8.84 5.02 12.87
N HIS A 232 8.50 4.08 13.75
CA HIS A 232 9.05 4.04 15.10
C HIS A 232 10.59 3.93 15.09
N GLN A 233 11.15 3.07 14.23
CA GLN A 233 12.60 2.91 14.09
C GLN A 233 13.30 4.17 13.58
N SER A 234 12.64 4.98 12.75
CA SER A 234 13.18 6.25 12.24
C SER A 234 13.35 7.32 13.33
N LYS A 235 12.71 7.15 14.50
CA LYS A 235 12.76 8.08 15.63
C LYS A 235 13.77 7.69 16.71
N LEU A 236 14.36 6.49 16.63
CA LEU A 236 15.34 5.95 17.58
C LEU A 236 16.78 6.33 17.18
#